data_AF-A0A940Z5C7-F1
#
_entry.id   AF-A0A940Z5C7-F1
#
_cell.length_a   1.000
_cell.length_b   1.000
_cell.length_c   1.000
_cell.angle_alpha   90.00
_cell.angle_beta   90.00
_cell.angle_gamma   90.00
#
_symmetry.space_group_name_H-M   'P 1'
#
loop_
_entity.id
_entity.type
_entity.pdbx_description
1 polymer ?
#
loop_
_entity_poly.entity_id
_entity_poly.type
_entity_poly.pdbx_seq_one_letter_code
_entity_poly.pdbx_strand_id
1 'polypeptide(L)'
;MPVNHTTSRTHARTAALTLAVAALTAGAATGAGPASARPAAAPAAAAECSDAYRIEQKLSTGTTWRMCWRYHKDAGLVLNHISYQPPGEPSPIKVLSSARLGQIHVPYDDGRNEYQDLTQAGFAQGLMNLKPGECPGGTLRTVKVPNSWDPDRPTVNGLCTTTRARGHAYRMQGERANKVYQKQGKDLLVYTVNQVGWYEYISEWRFQDDGTITMNVGATGSLSPFDYDAGDGRGWPLGKGAKDYATSHSHNVFWRLNFALDGSAKGRVEQYDSKVSPPANGDGGPRNTTTRTDITQELAGDAKNMRWWRVVSAKGKNADGHRRSYEIVPGPSAKYPGRGYTRHDVYFTEYNKCEQFASDNLPDCGAGHGRSVDKWVGGQQLKRPVVWVNIGYHHIARDEDQQPMPVHWQGFSLAPRDVTAMNPLTPEQLADQNGHVE
;
A
#
# COMPACT_ATOMS: atom_id res chain seq x y z
N MET A 1 -78.24 6.57 -59.29
CA MET A 1 -78.82 5.30 -59.78
C MET A 1 -78.16 4.16 -59.02
N PRO A 2 -78.91 3.11 -58.65
CA PRO A 2 -79.38 2.78 -57.30
C PRO A 2 -78.50 1.67 -56.67
N VAL A 3 -78.71 1.01 -55.53
CA VAL A 3 -79.85 0.25 -54.94
C VAL A 3 -79.32 -0.13 -53.53
N ASN A 4 -79.99 0.15 -52.40
CA ASN A 4 -80.87 -0.78 -51.65
C ASN A 4 -80.23 -2.18 -51.40
N HIS A 5 -80.32 -2.88 -50.25
CA HIS A 5 -81.36 -2.97 -49.24
C HIS A 5 -80.83 -3.80 -48.03
N THR A 6 -81.09 -3.30 -46.82
CA THR A 6 -81.74 -3.97 -45.65
C THR A 6 -81.42 -5.41 -45.18
N THR A 7 -81.16 -5.48 -43.86
CA THR A 7 -81.80 -6.33 -42.81
C THR A 7 -81.58 -7.85 -42.78
N SER A 8 -81.24 -8.38 -41.59
CA SER A 8 -82.23 -9.06 -40.75
C SER A 8 -81.69 -9.37 -39.33
N ARG A 9 -82.59 -9.26 -38.35
CA ARG A 9 -82.49 -9.60 -36.92
C ARG A 9 -83.09 -10.98 -36.67
N THR A 10 -82.66 -11.66 -35.61
CA THR A 10 -83.50 -12.51 -34.73
C THR A 10 -82.71 -12.81 -33.43
N HIS A 11 -83.11 -12.27 -32.27
CA HIS A 11 -84.00 -12.86 -31.23
C HIS A 11 -83.48 -14.19 -30.64
N ALA A 12 -82.90 -14.22 -29.43
CA ALA A 12 -83.46 -14.06 -28.07
C ALA A 12 -84.09 -15.35 -27.49
N ARG A 13 -83.66 -15.74 -26.28
CA ARG A 13 -84.41 -16.41 -25.17
C ARG A 13 -83.42 -16.95 -24.11
N THR A 14 -83.29 -16.36 -22.91
CA THR A 14 -84.11 -16.40 -21.65
C THR A 14 -83.68 -17.46 -20.63
N ALA A 15 -83.83 -17.06 -19.35
CA ALA A 15 -84.06 -17.84 -18.12
C ALA A 15 -82.85 -17.93 -17.16
N ALA A 16 -83.00 -17.85 -15.83
CA ALA A 16 -84.05 -17.40 -14.92
C ALA A 16 -83.42 -17.27 -13.50
N LEU A 17 -84.06 -16.49 -12.64
CA LEU A 17 -83.74 -16.25 -11.22
C LEU A 17 -83.79 -17.50 -10.33
N THR A 18 -82.98 -17.51 -9.28
CA THR A 18 -83.40 -17.91 -7.92
C THR A 18 -82.66 -17.10 -6.84
N LEU A 19 -83.43 -16.57 -5.89
CA LEU A 19 -83.00 -15.85 -4.68
C LEU A 19 -83.15 -16.79 -3.47
N ALA A 20 -82.23 -16.73 -2.51
CA ALA A 20 -82.48 -17.10 -1.11
C ALA A 20 -81.52 -16.34 -0.16
N VAL A 21 -82.10 -15.81 0.92
CA VAL A 21 -81.57 -14.94 1.99
C VAL A 21 -81.01 -15.86 3.12
N ALA A 22 -79.96 -15.60 3.92
CA ALA A 22 -79.83 -14.58 4.97
C ALA A 22 -78.49 -14.75 5.74
N ALA A 23 -78.01 -13.65 6.36
CA ALA A 23 -77.46 -13.54 7.74
C ALA A 23 -76.21 -12.65 7.85
N LEU A 24 -76.31 -11.60 8.68
CA LEU A 24 -75.25 -10.67 9.05
C LEU A 24 -74.30 -11.27 10.09
N THR A 25 -73.00 -11.00 9.95
CA THR A 25 -72.09 -10.77 11.09
C THR A 25 -71.09 -9.67 10.75
N ALA A 26 -71.02 -8.65 11.61
CA ALA A 26 -70.03 -7.59 11.56
C ALA A 26 -68.70 -8.10 12.13
N GLY A 27 -67.60 -7.90 11.38
CA GLY A 27 -66.24 -8.16 11.84
C GLY A 27 -65.36 -6.96 11.50
N ALA A 28 -64.80 -6.33 12.52
CA ALA A 28 -63.91 -5.17 12.41
C ALA A 28 -62.62 -5.55 11.65
N ALA A 29 -62.38 -4.92 10.50
CA ALA A 29 -61.09 -4.97 9.82
C ALA A 29 -60.23 -3.79 10.30
N THR A 30 -59.22 -4.09 11.10
CA THR A 30 -58.12 -3.18 11.39
C THR A 30 -57.36 -2.90 10.10
N GLY A 31 -57.34 -1.64 9.68
CA GLY A 31 -56.58 -1.20 8.52
C GLY A 31 -55.08 -1.37 8.77
N ALA A 32 -54.47 -2.36 8.14
CA ALA A 32 -53.02 -2.42 7.98
C ALA A 32 -52.61 -1.36 6.96
N GLY A 33 -51.99 -0.27 7.44
CA GLY A 33 -51.36 0.72 6.57
C GLY A 33 -50.24 0.10 5.72
N PRO A 34 -49.90 0.70 4.57
CA PRO A 34 -48.89 0.13 3.68
C PRO A 34 -47.54 0.04 4.39
N ALA A 35 -46.99 -1.17 4.43
CA ALA A 35 -45.66 -1.43 4.95
C ALA A 35 -44.64 -0.62 4.13
N SER A 36 -43.98 0.34 4.78
CA SER A 36 -42.86 1.06 4.19
C SER A 36 -41.74 0.04 3.90
N ALA A 37 -41.49 -0.23 2.63
CA ALA A 37 -40.42 -1.12 2.19
C ALA A 37 -39.08 -0.49 2.58
N ARG A 38 -38.42 -1.09 3.57
CA ARG A 38 -37.06 -0.72 3.96
C ARG A 38 -36.13 -0.94 2.75
N PRO A 39 -35.27 0.03 2.37
CA PRO A 39 -34.36 -0.16 1.25
C PRO A 39 -33.51 -1.40 1.50
N ALA A 40 -33.56 -2.36 0.57
CA ALA A 40 -32.67 -3.50 0.59
C ALA A 40 -31.23 -2.98 0.56
N ALA A 41 -30.40 -3.43 1.51
CA ALA A 41 -28.98 -3.13 1.50
C ALA A 41 -28.41 -3.55 0.14
N ALA A 42 -27.67 -2.64 -0.50
CA ALA A 42 -27.04 -2.93 -1.78
C ALA A 42 -26.18 -4.22 -1.63
N PRO A 43 -26.22 -5.13 -2.61
CA PRO A 43 -25.42 -6.35 -2.56
C PRO A 43 -23.95 -5.96 -2.38
N ALA A 44 -23.27 -6.67 -1.48
CA ALA A 44 -21.84 -6.48 -1.26
C ALA A 44 -21.11 -6.64 -2.59
N ALA A 45 -20.21 -5.70 -2.90
CA ALA A 45 -19.38 -5.80 -4.10
C ALA A 45 -18.70 -7.18 -4.16
N ALA A 46 -18.69 -7.80 -5.34
CA ALA A 46 -18.03 -9.08 -5.53
C ALA A 46 -16.57 -9.00 -5.05
N ALA A 47 -16.11 -10.05 -4.38
CA ALA A 47 -14.75 -10.09 -3.87
C ALA A 47 -13.74 -9.99 -5.03
N GLU A 48 -12.78 -9.06 -4.93
CA GLU A 48 -11.78 -8.79 -5.97
C GLU A 48 -10.75 -9.95 -6.09
N CYS A 49 -10.76 -10.88 -5.12
CA CYS A 49 -10.04 -12.16 -5.13
C CYS A 49 -10.80 -13.19 -4.29
N SER A 50 -10.44 -14.48 -4.43
CA SER A 50 -11.02 -15.54 -3.61
C SER A 50 -10.55 -15.45 -2.14
N ASP A 51 -11.32 -16.06 -1.24
CA ASP A 51 -11.08 -15.99 0.21
C ASP A 51 -9.68 -16.48 0.63
N ALA A 52 -9.12 -17.46 -0.06
CA ALA A 52 -7.76 -17.96 0.19
C ALA A 52 -6.69 -16.85 0.06
N TYR A 53 -6.92 -15.91 -0.85
CA TYR A 53 -6.00 -14.81 -1.17
C TYR A 53 -6.40 -13.49 -0.52
N ARG A 54 -7.49 -13.45 0.26
CA ARG A 54 -7.97 -12.24 0.91
C ARG A 54 -7.38 -12.08 2.31
N ILE A 55 -6.92 -10.85 2.60
CA ILE A 55 -6.63 -10.38 3.95
C ILE A 55 -7.61 -9.26 4.25
N GLU A 56 -8.40 -9.45 5.32
CA GLU A 56 -9.28 -8.44 5.88
C GLU A 56 -9.06 -8.42 7.39
N GLN A 57 -8.68 -7.26 7.92
CA GLN A 57 -8.41 -7.09 9.33
C GLN A 57 -9.07 -5.82 9.84
N LYS A 58 -10.04 -5.99 10.75
CA LYS A 58 -10.54 -4.90 11.58
C LYS A 58 -9.66 -4.77 12.82
N LEU A 59 -9.04 -3.61 12.98
CA LEU A 59 -8.20 -3.25 14.10
C LEU A 59 -9.06 -2.85 15.31
N SER A 60 -8.48 -2.94 16.51
CA SER A 60 -9.17 -2.62 17.77
C SER A 60 -9.68 -1.17 17.84
N THR A 61 -9.10 -0.28 17.03
CA THR A 61 -9.50 1.12 16.92
C THR A 61 -10.70 1.36 16.00
N GLY A 62 -11.18 0.30 15.33
CA GLY A 62 -12.35 0.28 14.45
C GLY A 62 -12.02 0.34 12.95
N THR A 63 -10.80 0.75 12.61
CA THR A 63 -10.28 0.76 11.24
C THR A 63 -10.24 -0.64 10.64
N THR A 64 -10.63 -0.79 9.38
CA THR A 64 -10.51 -2.04 8.63
C THR A 64 -9.61 -1.87 7.41
N TRP A 65 -8.63 -2.75 7.27
CA TRP A 65 -7.82 -2.87 6.07
C TRP A 65 -8.21 -4.10 5.28
N ARG A 66 -8.23 -3.99 3.95
CA ARG A 66 -8.54 -5.09 3.03
C ARG A 66 -7.58 -5.09 1.85
N MET A 67 -7.16 -6.28 1.46
CA MET A 67 -6.30 -6.49 0.30
C MET A 67 -6.36 -7.94 -0.17
N CYS A 68 -5.85 -8.16 -1.37
CA CYS A 68 -5.55 -9.48 -1.91
C CYS A 68 -4.04 -9.69 -1.89
N TRP A 69 -3.56 -10.86 -1.51
CA TRP A 69 -2.16 -11.23 -1.64
C TRP A 69 -1.98 -12.22 -2.78
N ARG A 70 -0.82 -12.18 -3.42
CA ARG A 70 -0.34 -13.24 -4.31
C ARG A 70 1.17 -13.34 -4.20
N TYR A 71 1.72 -14.45 -4.64
CA TYR A 71 3.17 -14.67 -4.65
C TYR A 71 3.70 -14.64 -6.09
N HIS A 72 4.57 -13.69 -6.41
CA HIS A 72 5.20 -13.52 -7.70
C HIS A 72 6.49 -14.33 -7.78
N LYS A 73 6.76 -14.92 -8.95
CA LYS A 73 7.95 -15.77 -9.20
C LYS A 73 9.32 -15.10 -9.02
N ASP A 74 9.36 -13.78 -8.81
CA ASP A 74 10.61 -12.99 -8.73
C ASP A 74 10.48 -12.00 -7.55
N ALA A 75 9.43 -11.16 -7.56
CA ALA A 75 9.20 -10.13 -6.54
C ALA A 75 8.71 -10.66 -5.18
N GLY A 76 8.43 -11.96 -5.04
CA GLY A 76 7.83 -12.53 -3.83
C GLY A 76 6.43 -11.98 -3.54
N LEU A 77 6.19 -11.47 -2.33
CA LEU A 77 4.88 -10.97 -1.90
C LEU A 77 4.43 -9.78 -2.74
N VAL A 78 3.21 -9.87 -3.27
CA VAL A 78 2.50 -8.75 -3.93
C VAL A 78 1.14 -8.56 -3.29
N LEU A 79 0.86 -7.34 -2.86
CA LEU A 79 -0.43 -6.94 -2.32
C LEU A 79 -1.20 -6.15 -3.38
N ASN A 80 -2.46 -6.52 -3.62
CA ASN A 80 -3.34 -5.91 -4.61
C ASN A 80 -4.65 -5.45 -3.95
N HIS A 81 -5.35 -4.52 -4.61
CA HIS A 81 -6.66 -4.01 -4.15
C HIS A 81 -6.65 -3.51 -2.70
N ILE A 82 -5.58 -2.83 -2.30
CA ILE A 82 -5.41 -2.32 -0.94
C ILE A 82 -6.43 -1.22 -0.70
N SER A 83 -7.25 -1.38 0.33
CA SER A 83 -8.25 -0.39 0.76
C SER A 83 -8.27 -0.19 2.26
N TYR A 84 -8.59 1.04 2.63
CA TYR A 84 -8.62 1.58 3.98
C TYR A 84 -10.03 2.00 4.33
N GLN A 85 -10.53 1.60 5.49
CA GLN A 85 -11.81 2.07 5.99
C GLN A 85 -11.68 2.42 7.48
N PRO A 86 -11.52 3.71 7.83
CA PRO A 86 -11.55 4.13 9.22
C PRO A 86 -12.96 4.04 9.81
N PRO A 87 -13.10 4.16 11.14
CA PRO A 87 -14.39 4.38 11.78
C PRO A 87 -15.13 5.56 11.14
N GLY A 88 -16.43 5.42 10.93
CA GLY A 88 -17.28 6.49 10.38
C GLY A 88 -17.30 6.59 8.85
N GLU A 89 -16.32 6.04 8.12
CA GLU A 89 -16.38 6.02 6.65
C GLU A 89 -17.36 4.95 6.14
N PRO A 90 -18.35 5.31 5.30
CA PRO A 90 -19.44 4.42 4.90
C PRO A 90 -18.99 3.32 3.93
N SER A 91 -17.84 3.49 3.28
CA SER A 91 -17.32 2.54 2.29
C SER A 91 -15.79 2.53 2.30
N PRO A 92 -15.15 1.41 1.91
CA PRO A 92 -13.70 1.34 1.81
C PRO A 92 -13.14 2.31 0.77
N ILE A 93 -12.11 3.06 1.16
CA ILE A 93 -11.33 3.93 0.29
C ILE A 93 -10.24 3.09 -0.37
N LYS A 94 -10.31 2.87 -1.68
CA LYS A 94 -9.23 2.21 -2.44
C LYS A 94 -7.98 3.10 -2.41
N VAL A 95 -6.82 2.52 -2.14
CA VAL A 95 -5.54 3.23 -1.98
C VAL A 95 -4.55 2.85 -3.10
N LEU A 96 -4.13 1.58 -3.12
CA LEU A 96 -3.19 1.04 -4.10
C LEU A 96 -3.85 -0.11 -4.86
N SER A 97 -3.72 -0.09 -6.20
CA SER A 97 -4.08 -1.24 -7.02
C SER A 97 -3.10 -2.39 -6.80
N SER A 98 -1.80 -2.08 -6.70
CA SER A 98 -0.76 -3.08 -6.41
C SER A 98 0.43 -2.44 -5.70
N ALA A 99 1.03 -3.16 -4.76
CA ALA A 99 2.27 -2.79 -4.07
C ALA A 99 3.17 -4.02 -3.94
N ARG A 100 4.46 -3.86 -4.23
CA ARG A 100 5.48 -4.91 -4.10
C ARG A 100 6.90 -4.34 -4.07
N LEU A 101 7.87 -5.19 -3.75
CA LEU A 101 9.26 -4.91 -4.07
C LEU A 101 9.46 -4.79 -5.59
N GLY A 102 10.29 -3.82 -5.96
CA GLY A 102 10.64 -3.44 -7.32
C GLY A 102 12.02 -3.96 -7.76
N GLN A 103 12.97 -4.12 -6.83
CA GLN A 103 14.28 -4.78 -6.98
C GLN A 103 15.02 -4.72 -5.63
N ILE A 104 16.00 -5.59 -5.40
CA ILE A 104 17.04 -5.43 -4.37
C ILE A 104 18.38 -5.53 -5.10
N HIS A 105 19.13 -4.43 -5.12
CA HIS A 105 20.40 -4.32 -5.83
C HIS A 105 21.57 -4.27 -4.84
N VAL A 106 22.45 -5.26 -4.93
CA VAL A 106 23.54 -5.51 -3.97
C VAL A 106 24.92 -5.45 -4.65
N PRO A 107 25.51 -4.25 -4.83
CA PRO A 107 26.89 -4.10 -5.28
C PRO A 107 27.85 -4.21 -4.10
N TYR A 108 28.95 -4.94 -4.31
CA TYR A 108 30.10 -4.97 -3.40
C TYR A 108 31.09 -3.85 -3.73
N ASP A 109 31.72 -3.28 -2.71
CA ASP A 109 32.60 -2.12 -2.84
C ASP A 109 33.93 -2.47 -3.54
N ASP A 110 34.24 -3.77 -3.66
CA ASP A 110 35.37 -4.26 -4.44
C ASP A 110 35.12 -4.29 -5.95
N GLY A 111 33.87 -4.10 -6.37
CA GLY A 111 33.42 -4.09 -7.76
C GLY A 111 33.43 -5.46 -8.45
N ARG A 112 33.72 -6.55 -7.72
CA ARG A 112 33.75 -7.91 -8.30
C ARG A 112 32.35 -8.48 -8.47
N ASN A 113 31.47 -8.25 -7.50
CA ASN A 113 30.13 -8.80 -7.45
C ASN A 113 29.04 -7.71 -7.41
N GLU A 114 27.98 -7.90 -8.18
CA GLU A 114 26.79 -7.04 -8.21
C GLU A 114 25.56 -7.91 -8.48
N TYR A 115 24.64 -7.97 -7.52
CA TYR A 115 23.46 -8.84 -7.60
C TYR A 115 22.17 -8.06 -7.78
N GLN A 116 21.24 -8.68 -8.49
CA GLN A 116 19.84 -8.26 -8.65
C GLN A 116 18.96 -9.35 -8.05
N ASP A 117 18.73 -9.29 -6.75
CA ASP A 117 18.30 -10.48 -6.01
C ASP A 117 16.93 -10.99 -6.46
N LEU A 118 16.03 -10.08 -6.82
CA LEU A 118 14.68 -10.45 -7.24
C LEU A 118 14.68 -11.15 -8.60
N THR A 119 15.49 -10.68 -9.55
CA THR A 119 15.42 -11.12 -10.96
C THR A 119 16.50 -12.13 -11.33
N GLN A 120 17.59 -12.22 -10.56
CA GLN A 120 18.76 -13.07 -10.89
C GLN A 120 19.13 -14.06 -9.78
N ALA A 121 18.86 -13.76 -8.50
CA ALA A 121 19.37 -14.57 -7.38
C ALA A 121 18.31 -15.47 -6.73
N GLY A 122 17.12 -15.60 -7.32
CA GLY A 122 16.09 -16.53 -6.85
C GLY A 122 15.39 -16.11 -5.56
N PHE A 123 15.28 -14.81 -5.28
CA PHE A 123 14.62 -14.26 -4.08
C PHE A 123 13.30 -14.95 -3.75
N ALA A 124 12.38 -15.05 -4.71
CA ALA A 124 11.06 -15.64 -4.46
C ALA A 124 11.14 -17.16 -4.18
N GLN A 125 12.08 -17.86 -4.79
CA GLN A 125 12.27 -19.30 -4.58
C GLN A 125 12.81 -19.59 -3.17
N GLY A 126 13.58 -18.65 -2.60
CA GLY A 126 14.08 -18.72 -1.22
C GLY A 126 13.05 -18.40 -0.13
N LEU A 127 11.74 -18.57 -0.36
CA LEU A 127 10.72 -18.32 0.67
C LEU A 127 10.91 -19.27 1.87
N MET A 128 11.03 -18.70 3.06
CA MET A 128 11.30 -19.47 4.28
C MET A 128 10.02 -19.99 4.95
N ASN A 129 10.11 -21.19 5.51
CA ASN A 129 9.00 -21.83 6.23
C ASN A 129 8.92 -21.33 7.68
N LEU A 130 8.06 -20.34 7.89
CA LEU A 130 7.89 -19.70 9.20
C LEU A 130 7.22 -20.64 10.21
N LYS A 131 7.67 -20.58 11.45
CA LYS A 131 7.07 -21.24 12.60
C LYS A 131 6.10 -20.30 13.34
N PRO A 132 5.15 -20.82 14.13
CA PRO A 132 4.21 -19.97 14.87
C PRO A 132 4.88 -18.92 15.77
N GLY A 133 6.05 -19.23 16.36
CA GLY A 133 6.82 -18.28 17.16
C GLY A 133 7.36 -17.10 16.36
N GLU A 134 7.55 -17.26 15.05
CA GLU A 134 7.96 -16.19 14.16
C GLU A 134 6.80 -15.31 13.71
N CYS A 135 5.54 -15.73 13.91
CA CYS A 135 4.32 -14.97 13.59
C CYS A 135 3.41 -14.83 14.84
N PRO A 136 3.88 -14.18 15.92
CA PRO A 136 3.21 -14.19 17.21
C PRO A 136 1.82 -13.55 17.12
N GLY A 137 0.80 -14.29 17.61
CA GLY A 137 -0.60 -13.87 17.60
C GLY A 137 -1.20 -13.70 16.20
N GLY A 138 -0.50 -14.18 15.16
CA GLY A 138 -0.89 -14.03 13.76
C GLY A 138 -1.38 -15.32 13.13
N THR A 139 -1.67 -15.23 11.84
CA THR A 139 -2.01 -16.34 10.96
C THR A 139 -0.87 -16.56 9.97
N LEU A 140 -0.38 -17.80 9.90
CA LEU A 140 0.52 -18.25 8.84
C LEU A 140 -0.29 -18.81 7.70
N ARG A 141 -0.02 -18.34 6.48
CA ARG A 141 -0.65 -18.84 5.25
C ARG A 141 0.35 -19.65 4.44
N THR A 142 -0.13 -20.78 3.92
CA THR A 142 0.60 -21.59 2.96
C THR A 142 0.63 -20.89 1.60
N VAL A 143 1.83 -20.74 1.07
CA VAL A 143 2.14 -20.07 -0.20
C VAL A 143 2.65 -21.12 -1.17
N LYS A 144 2.06 -21.19 -2.37
CA LYS A 144 2.64 -21.94 -3.49
C LYS A 144 3.74 -21.09 -4.12
N VAL A 145 4.98 -21.55 -4.05
CA VAL A 145 6.18 -20.91 -4.60
C VAL A 145 6.30 -21.26 -6.09
N PRO A 146 6.16 -20.29 -7.01
CA PRO A 146 6.37 -20.55 -8.42
C PRO A 146 7.83 -20.90 -8.72
N ASN A 147 8.05 -21.94 -9.54
CA ASN A 147 9.38 -22.43 -9.90
C ASN A 147 10.25 -22.78 -8.67
N SER A 148 9.62 -23.37 -7.63
CA SER A 148 10.31 -23.84 -6.43
C SER A 148 11.56 -24.67 -6.76
N TRP A 149 12.64 -24.46 -6.01
CA TRP A 149 13.86 -25.27 -6.11
C TRP A 149 13.61 -26.74 -5.75
N ASP A 150 12.66 -27.00 -4.85
CA ASP A 150 12.12 -28.33 -4.59
C ASP A 150 10.74 -28.45 -5.27
N PRO A 151 10.65 -29.08 -6.45
CA PRO A 151 9.39 -29.22 -7.18
C PRO A 151 8.41 -30.17 -6.51
N ASP A 152 8.89 -31.08 -5.64
CA ASP A 152 8.04 -32.03 -4.90
C ASP A 152 7.39 -31.37 -3.68
N ARG A 153 7.94 -30.25 -3.21
CA ARG A 153 7.43 -29.47 -2.06
C ARG A 153 7.31 -27.98 -2.40
N PRO A 154 6.45 -27.59 -3.36
CA PRO A 154 6.37 -26.23 -3.85
C PRO A 154 5.58 -25.29 -2.93
N THR A 155 5.26 -25.71 -1.70
CA THR A 155 4.42 -24.93 -0.79
C THR A 155 5.11 -24.70 0.55
N VAL A 156 5.04 -23.46 1.04
CA VAL A 156 5.73 -23.01 2.24
C VAL A 156 4.77 -22.22 3.13
N ASN A 157 4.80 -22.40 4.46
CA ASN A 157 4.07 -21.51 5.38
C ASN A 157 4.84 -20.19 5.53
N GLY A 158 4.87 -19.38 4.49
CA GLY A 158 5.80 -18.26 4.35
C GLY A 158 5.18 -16.87 4.50
N LEU A 159 3.86 -16.76 4.64
CA LEU A 159 3.17 -15.46 4.77
C LEU A 159 2.56 -15.32 6.16
N CYS A 160 3.11 -14.39 6.95
CA CYS A 160 2.53 -14.00 8.23
C CYS A 160 1.57 -12.82 8.06
N THR A 161 0.44 -12.87 8.77
CA THR A 161 -0.48 -11.76 8.96
C THR A 161 -0.80 -11.65 10.45
N THR A 162 -0.42 -10.55 11.11
CA THR A 162 -0.64 -10.35 12.54
C THR A 162 -1.02 -8.89 12.84
N THR A 163 -1.32 -8.57 14.09
CA THR A 163 -1.50 -7.18 14.52
C THR A 163 -0.51 -6.79 15.61
N ARG A 164 0.05 -5.58 15.53
CA ARG A 164 1.05 -5.08 16.48
C ARG A 164 0.59 -3.77 17.12
N ALA A 165 0.95 -3.54 18.37
CA ALA A 165 0.77 -2.22 18.99
C ALA A 165 1.77 -1.24 18.36
N ARG A 166 1.32 -0.01 18.06
CA ARG A 166 2.17 1.04 17.48
C ARG A 166 2.45 2.22 18.44
N GLY A 167 2.02 2.09 19.70
CA GLY A 167 2.09 3.16 20.69
C GLY A 167 0.89 4.10 20.58
N HIS A 168 1.04 5.37 20.94
CA HIS A 168 -0.05 6.34 20.89
C HIS A 168 -0.50 6.63 19.46
N ALA A 169 -1.80 6.48 19.20
CA ALA A 169 -2.43 7.05 18.01
C ALA A 169 -2.60 8.57 18.16
N TYR A 170 -2.92 9.03 19.37
CA TYR A 170 -2.88 10.43 19.76
C TYR A 170 -2.85 10.57 21.29
N ARG A 171 -2.40 11.74 21.76
CA ARG A 171 -2.55 12.23 23.13
C ARG A 171 -2.71 13.75 23.08
N MET A 172 -3.73 14.27 23.74
CA MET A 172 -4.00 15.70 23.88
C MET A 172 -4.51 15.97 25.29
N GLN A 173 -3.95 17.01 25.94
CA GLN A 173 -4.55 17.59 27.14
C GLN A 173 -5.68 18.52 26.70
N GLY A 174 -6.90 18.26 27.16
CA GLY A 174 -8.02 19.17 26.92
C GLY A 174 -7.88 20.44 27.75
N GLU A 175 -8.59 21.49 27.35
CA GLU A 175 -8.53 22.82 27.99
C GLU A 175 -8.83 22.77 29.50
N ARG A 176 -9.73 21.87 29.91
CA ARG A 176 -9.96 21.58 31.33
C ARG A 176 -8.82 20.71 31.84
N ALA A 177 -8.09 21.20 32.84
CA ALA A 177 -6.89 20.60 33.42
C ALA A 177 -6.99 19.08 33.72
N ASN A 178 -8.20 18.56 34.01
CA ASN A 178 -8.40 17.15 34.37
C ASN A 178 -8.87 16.23 33.22
N LYS A 179 -8.89 16.71 31.96
CA LYS A 179 -9.34 15.90 30.81
C LYS A 179 -8.18 15.62 29.85
N VAL A 180 -7.85 14.34 29.68
CA VAL A 180 -6.92 13.87 28.64
C VAL A 180 -7.68 13.07 27.59
N TYR A 181 -7.44 13.39 26.32
CA TYR A 181 -7.86 12.59 25.18
C TYR A 181 -6.66 11.77 24.72
N GLN A 182 -6.74 10.45 24.80
CA GLN A 182 -5.68 9.57 24.32
C GLN A 182 -6.24 8.28 23.73
N LYS A 183 -5.48 7.67 22.83
CA LYS A 183 -5.78 6.35 22.26
C LYS A 183 -4.49 5.63 21.90
N GLN A 184 -4.42 4.33 22.19
CA GLN A 184 -3.35 3.47 21.69
C GLN A 184 -3.71 3.00 20.29
N GLY A 185 -2.73 3.00 19.40
CA GLY A 185 -2.85 2.61 18.01
C GLY A 185 -2.46 1.16 17.77
N LYS A 186 -2.94 0.62 16.66
CA LYS A 186 -2.68 -0.74 16.19
C LYS A 186 -2.32 -0.73 14.71
N ASP A 187 -1.46 -1.65 14.32
CA ASP A 187 -1.14 -1.95 12.93
C ASP A 187 -1.64 -3.35 12.57
N LEU A 188 -2.07 -3.52 11.32
CA LEU A 188 -1.99 -4.80 10.63
C LEU A 188 -0.58 -4.94 10.05
N LEU A 189 0.09 -6.05 10.33
CA LEU A 189 1.43 -6.39 9.86
C LEU A 189 1.36 -7.61 8.94
N VAL A 190 1.89 -7.49 7.72
CA VAL A 190 1.98 -8.54 6.71
C VAL A 190 3.44 -8.67 6.26
N TYR A 191 4.03 -9.87 6.32
CA TYR A 191 5.40 -10.07 5.85
C TYR A 191 5.71 -11.51 5.42
N THR A 192 6.80 -11.62 4.66
CA THR A 192 7.49 -12.87 4.30
C THR A 192 8.97 -12.75 4.65
N VAL A 193 9.64 -13.89 4.83
CA VAL A 193 11.09 -13.98 4.96
C VAL A 193 11.64 -14.76 3.77
N ASN A 194 12.62 -14.20 3.08
CA ASN A 194 13.19 -14.74 1.86
C ASN A 194 14.71 -14.83 1.99
N GLN A 195 15.27 -16.03 1.81
CA GLN A 195 16.70 -16.26 1.83
C GLN A 195 17.29 -16.13 0.41
N VAL A 196 18.40 -15.39 0.30
CA VAL A 196 19.20 -15.29 -0.93
C VAL A 196 20.66 -15.50 -0.56
N GLY A 197 21.19 -16.68 -0.90
CA GLY A 197 22.52 -17.09 -0.44
C GLY A 197 22.60 -17.08 1.09
N TRP A 198 23.48 -16.25 1.63
CA TRP A 198 23.70 -16.07 3.08
C TRP A 198 22.83 -14.98 3.70
N TYR A 199 22.14 -14.16 2.91
CA TYR A 199 21.24 -13.12 3.40
C TYR A 199 19.83 -13.65 3.61
N GLU A 200 19.13 -13.05 4.57
CA GLU A 200 17.69 -13.16 4.71
C GLU A 200 17.06 -11.77 4.67
N TYR A 201 15.96 -11.65 3.92
CA TYR A 201 15.19 -10.43 3.75
C TYR A 201 13.77 -10.59 4.30
N ILE A 202 13.42 -9.77 5.29
CA ILE A 202 12.09 -9.64 5.86
C ILE A 202 11.34 -8.54 5.12
N SER A 203 10.43 -8.91 4.21
CA SER A 203 9.62 -7.95 3.45
C SER A 203 8.38 -7.54 4.22
N GLU A 204 8.41 -6.37 4.87
CA GLU A 204 7.41 -5.92 5.83
C GLU A 204 6.45 -4.86 5.24
N TRP A 205 5.14 -5.08 5.41
CA TRP A 205 4.07 -4.13 5.09
C TRP A 205 3.21 -3.90 6.33
N ARG A 206 3.21 -2.66 6.85
CA ARG A 206 2.43 -2.25 8.02
C ARG A 206 1.33 -1.28 7.61
N PHE A 207 0.11 -1.62 7.97
CA PHE A 207 -1.10 -0.86 7.69
C PHE A 207 -1.68 -0.34 9.00
N GLN A 208 -1.47 0.95 9.28
CA GLN A 208 -1.78 1.57 10.55
C GLN A 208 -3.25 1.99 10.62
N ASP A 209 -3.80 2.10 11.82
CA ASP A 209 -5.21 2.48 11.99
C ASP A 209 -5.56 3.92 11.57
N ASP A 210 -4.59 4.82 11.53
CA ASP A 210 -4.75 6.19 11.04
C ASP A 210 -4.67 6.32 9.51
N GLY A 211 -4.42 5.22 8.80
CA GLY A 211 -4.32 5.19 7.34
C GLY A 211 -2.89 5.15 6.83
N THR A 212 -1.88 5.36 7.69
CA THR A 212 -0.47 5.28 7.29
C THR A 212 -0.13 3.87 6.81
N ILE A 213 0.66 3.78 5.73
CA ILE A 213 1.23 2.52 5.25
C ILE A 213 2.75 2.63 5.35
N THR A 214 3.39 1.75 6.11
CA THR A 214 4.86 1.70 6.22
C THR A 214 5.37 0.45 5.53
N MET A 215 6.41 0.60 4.72
CA MET A 215 7.03 -0.51 3.98
C MET A 215 8.50 -0.57 4.35
N ASN A 216 8.94 -1.74 4.81
CA ASN A 216 10.32 -1.97 5.18
C ASN A 216 10.85 -3.25 4.54
N VAL A 217 12.16 -3.29 4.34
CA VAL A 217 12.93 -4.53 4.19
C VAL A 217 13.90 -4.57 5.36
N GLY A 218 13.83 -5.66 6.11
CA GLY A 218 14.83 -6.00 7.12
C GLY A 218 15.84 -6.96 6.52
N ALA A 219 17.13 -6.65 6.53
CA ALA A 219 18.15 -7.57 6.06
C ALA A 219 18.97 -8.13 7.24
N THR A 220 19.15 -9.45 7.24
CA THR A 220 19.75 -10.27 8.29
C THR A 220 20.38 -11.52 7.65
N GLY A 221 20.55 -12.62 8.38
CA GLY A 221 21.25 -13.82 7.93
C GLY A 221 22.70 -13.81 8.39
N SER A 222 23.64 -13.98 7.46
CA SER A 222 25.09 -13.97 7.72
C SER A 222 25.80 -13.06 6.74
N LEU A 223 27.01 -12.60 7.08
CA LEU A 223 27.91 -11.98 6.12
C LEU A 223 28.34 -12.99 5.05
N SER A 224 28.75 -12.49 3.88
CA SER A 224 29.32 -13.33 2.82
C SER A 224 30.52 -14.12 3.33
N PRO A 225 30.57 -15.45 3.18
CA PRO A 225 31.71 -16.26 3.59
C PRO A 225 32.94 -16.08 2.69
N PHE A 226 32.81 -15.40 1.54
CA PHE A 226 33.82 -15.38 0.49
C PHE A 226 34.59 -14.06 0.38
N ASP A 227 34.21 -13.04 1.14
CA ASP A 227 34.67 -11.67 0.92
C ASP A 227 35.44 -11.12 2.13
N TYR A 228 36.28 -11.96 2.75
CA TYR A 228 37.05 -11.68 3.98
C TYR A 228 38.48 -11.12 3.74
N ASP A 229 38.80 -10.66 2.53
CA ASP A 229 40.14 -10.17 2.15
C ASP A 229 40.23 -8.62 2.00
N ALA A 230 39.19 -7.87 2.37
CA ALA A 230 39.08 -6.42 2.12
C ALA A 230 39.82 -5.51 3.13
N GLY A 231 41.09 -5.80 3.37
CA GLY A 231 41.98 -5.03 4.25
C GLY A 231 42.47 -3.67 3.68
N ASP A 232 42.05 -3.31 2.47
CA ASP A 232 42.52 -2.13 1.72
C ASP A 232 41.60 -0.91 1.82
N GLY A 233 40.73 -0.88 2.84
CA GLY A 233 39.78 0.19 3.11
C GLY A 233 38.40 0.01 2.47
N ARG A 234 38.19 -1.09 1.72
CA ARG A 234 36.87 -1.46 1.17
C ARG A 234 36.05 -2.32 2.12
N GLY A 235 36.63 -2.79 3.22
CA GLY A 235 35.95 -3.63 4.20
C GLY A 235 36.16 -3.15 5.64
N TRP A 236 35.70 -3.99 6.56
CA TRP A 236 35.89 -3.79 7.99
C TRP A 236 36.57 -5.01 8.62
N PRO A 237 37.57 -4.82 9.51
CA PRO A 237 38.20 -5.93 10.21
C PRO A 237 37.21 -6.67 11.11
N LEU A 238 37.25 -7.99 11.07
CA LEU A 238 36.44 -8.86 11.91
C LEU A 238 37.29 -9.81 12.75
N GLY A 239 36.73 -10.17 13.90
CA GLY A 239 37.31 -11.15 14.80
C GLY A 239 38.61 -10.69 15.46
N LYS A 240 39.23 -11.62 16.20
CA LYS A 240 40.38 -11.31 17.04
C LYS A 240 41.61 -10.95 16.19
N GLY A 241 42.09 -9.72 16.37
CA GLY A 241 43.34 -9.26 15.80
C GLY A 241 43.26 -8.91 14.31
N ALA A 242 42.05 -8.60 13.81
CA ALA A 242 41.84 -8.11 12.45
C ALA A 242 42.50 -8.98 11.37
N LYS A 243 42.31 -10.31 11.46
CA LYS A 243 42.88 -11.26 10.50
C LYS A 243 42.02 -11.43 9.26
N ASP A 244 40.72 -11.20 9.40
CA ASP A 244 39.72 -11.30 8.35
C ASP A 244 39.02 -9.94 8.19
N TYR A 245 38.60 -9.59 6.97
CA TYR A 245 37.98 -8.30 6.65
C TYR A 245 36.76 -8.46 5.76
N ALA A 246 35.55 -8.31 6.29
CA ALA A 246 34.35 -8.38 5.46
C ALA A 246 34.26 -7.18 4.51
N THR A 247 34.10 -7.46 3.23
CA THR A 247 33.91 -6.47 2.18
C THR A 247 32.61 -5.71 2.39
N SER A 248 32.69 -4.38 2.36
CA SER A 248 31.51 -3.52 2.44
C SER A 248 30.68 -3.65 1.16
N HIS A 249 29.38 -3.46 1.29
CA HIS A 249 28.45 -3.58 0.18
C HIS A 249 27.23 -2.69 0.44
N SER A 250 26.39 -2.49 -0.58
CA SER A 250 25.16 -1.70 -0.42
C SER A 250 23.92 -2.55 -0.65
N HIS A 251 22.80 -2.21 0.00
CA HIS A 251 21.47 -2.74 -0.31
C HIS A 251 20.60 -1.59 -0.83
N ASN A 252 20.37 -1.52 -2.14
CA ASN A 252 19.47 -0.54 -2.75
C ASN A 252 18.13 -1.22 -3.01
N VAL A 253 17.16 -0.98 -2.14
CA VAL A 253 15.84 -1.61 -2.22
C VAL A 253 14.87 -0.67 -2.89
N PHE A 254 14.19 -1.19 -3.91
CA PHE A 254 13.15 -0.48 -4.63
C PHE A 254 11.77 -1.02 -4.26
N TRP A 255 10.78 -0.15 -4.13
CA TRP A 255 9.37 -0.50 -4.07
C TRP A 255 8.66 0.03 -5.29
N ARG A 256 7.70 -0.73 -5.83
CA ARG A 256 6.83 -0.33 -6.94
C ARG A 256 5.39 -0.20 -6.45
N LEU A 257 4.85 1.01 -6.49
CA LEU A 257 3.52 1.35 -6.01
C LEU A 257 2.63 1.83 -7.16
N ASN A 258 1.55 1.10 -7.43
CA ASN A 258 0.55 1.48 -8.42
C ASN A 258 -0.69 2.02 -7.69
N PHE A 259 -0.91 3.33 -7.74
CA PHE A 259 -2.02 3.96 -7.04
C PHE A 259 -3.36 3.71 -7.76
N ALA A 260 -4.41 3.54 -6.95
CA ALA A 260 -5.78 3.50 -7.43
C ALA A 260 -6.71 4.22 -6.46
N LEU A 261 -6.32 5.44 -6.06
CA LEU A 261 -7.04 6.24 -5.08
C LEU A 261 -8.49 6.44 -5.50
N ASP A 262 -9.41 6.12 -4.59
CA ASP A 262 -10.85 6.18 -4.81
C ASP A 262 -11.30 5.37 -6.05
N GLY A 263 -10.60 4.27 -6.33
CA GLY A 263 -10.90 3.36 -7.43
C GLY A 263 -10.56 3.89 -8.82
N SER A 264 -9.78 4.97 -8.92
CA SER A 264 -9.29 5.46 -10.20
C SER A 264 -7.81 5.16 -10.37
N ALA A 265 -7.46 4.51 -11.49
CA ALA A 265 -6.06 4.42 -11.91
C ALA A 265 -5.45 5.78 -12.29
N LYS A 266 -6.29 6.82 -12.50
CA LYS A 266 -5.82 8.18 -12.78
C LYS A 266 -5.49 8.90 -11.48
N GLY A 267 -4.45 9.71 -11.50
CA GLY A 267 -4.02 10.55 -10.39
C GLY A 267 -3.09 11.66 -10.85
N ARG A 268 -2.64 12.48 -9.92
CA ARG A 268 -1.57 13.46 -10.15
C ARG A 268 -0.53 13.36 -9.05
N VAL A 269 0.68 13.77 -9.37
CA VAL A 269 1.76 13.92 -8.40
C VAL A 269 2.00 15.41 -8.17
N GLU A 270 2.04 15.82 -6.91
CA GLU A 270 2.38 17.19 -6.52
C GLU A 270 3.67 17.17 -5.71
N GLN A 271 4.61 18.04 -6.06
CA GLN A 271 5.83 18.30 -5.28
C GLN A 271 5.64 19.58 -4.47
N TYR A 272 6.12 19.55 -3.24
CA TYR A 272 6.16 20.70 -2.35
C TYR A 272 7.61 21.00 -2.00
N ASP A 273 8.02 22.24 -2.18
CA ASP A 273 9.33 22.76 -1.81
C ASP A 273 9.15 23.94 -0.89
N SER A 274 9.78 23.91 0.28
CA SER A 274 9.74 25.03 1.20
C SER A 274 11.10 25.68 1.36
N LYS A 275 11.14 27.01 1.30
CA LYS A 275 12.36 27.81 1.44
C LYS A 275 12.23 28.75 2.61
N VAL A 276 13.23 28.73 3.48
CA VAL A 276 13.38 29.69 4.56
C VAL A 276 14.04 30.96 4.04
N SER A 277 13.45 32.10 4.39
CA SER A 277 13.95 33.43 4.12
C SER A 277 14.21 34.16 5.45
N PRO A 278 15.23 35.04 5.50
CA PRO A 278 15.47 35.86 6.68
C PRO A 278 14.27 36.78 6.97
N PRO A 279 14.16 37.34 8.19
CA PRO A 279 13.14 38.32 8.52
C PRO A 279 13.19 39.52 7.56
N ALA A 280 12.04 39.98 7.08
CA ALA A 280 11.96 40.99 6.00
C ALA A 280 12.61 42.34 6.36
N ASN A 281 12.68 42.69 7.65
CA ASN A 281 13.18 43.99 8.14
C ASN A 281 14.17 43.85 9.32
N GLY A 282 14.76 42.67 9.55
CA GLY A 282 15.59 42.41 10.74
C GLY A 282 14.82 42.18 12.05
N ASP A 283 13.54 42.58 12.12
CA ASP A 283 12.64 42.27 13.23
C ASP A 283 11.81 40.99 12.98
N GLY A 284 11.62 40.18 14.02
CA GLY A 284 10.84 38.93 14.00
C GLY A 284 11.63 37.67 13.62
N GLY A 285 10.92 36.55 13.48
CA GLY A 285 11.53 35.26 13.09
C GLY A 285 11.67 35.07 11.58
N PRO A 286 12.51 34.10 11.13
CA PRO A 286 12.57 33.68 9.73
C PRO A 286 11.20 33.28 9.18
N ARG A 287 10.99 33.47 7.87
CA ARG A 287 9.75 33.09 7.19
C ARG A 287 9.97 31.89 6.29
N ASN A 288 9.01 30.97 6.29
CA ASN A 288 9.00 29.85 5.36
C ASN A 288 7.95 30.09 4.26
N THR A 289 8.30 29.84 3.01
CA THR A 289 7.36 29.89 1.87
C THR A 289 7.40 28.56 1.14
N THR A 290 6.24 28.00 0.88
CA THR A 290 6.10 26.71 0.20
C THR A 290 5.55 26.90 -1.21
N THR A 291 6.24 26.34 -2.20
CA THR A 291 5.78 26.25 -3.58
C THR A 291 5.25 24.85 -3.86
N ARG A 292 4.06 24.78 -4.45
CA ARG A 292 3.49 23.54 -4.99
C ARG A 292 3.72 23.48 -6.49
N THR A 293 4.28 22.38 -6.96
CA THR A 293 4.52 22.11 -8.40
C THR A 293 3.80 20.83 -8.80
N ASP A 294 2.98 20.89 -9.85
CA ASP A 294 2.36 19.70 -10.43
C ASP A 294 3.38 18.97 -11.30
N ILE A 295 3.65 17.70 -10.98
CA ILE A 295 4.54 16.84 -11.77
C ILE A 295 3.70 16.18 -12.86
N THR A 296 3.73 16.79 -14.05
CA THR A 296 2.87 16.41 -15.20
C THR A 296 3.55 15.47 -16.19
N GLN A 297 4.86 15.31 -16.08
CA GLN A 297 5.69 14.42 -16.88
C GLN A 297 6.49 13.51 -15.95
N GLU A 298 6.95 12.38 -16.45
CA GLU A 298 7.79 11.47 -15.71
C GLU A 298 9.01 12.18 -15.14
N LEU A 299 9.36 11.85 -13.90
CA LEU A 299 10.39 12.56 -13.16
C LEU A 299 11.13 11.63 -12.21
N ALA A 300 12.45 11.81 -12.13
CA ALA A 300 13.30 11.28 -11.08
C ALA A 300 13.62 12.40 -10.09
N GLY A 301 13.54 12.13 -8.79
CA GLY A 301 13.67 13.14 -7.75
C GLY A 301 14.39 12.62 -6.51
N ASP A 302 15.03 13.55 -5.79
CA ASP A 302 15.72 13.28 -4.53
C ASP A 302 15.04 14.00 -3.38
N ALA A 303 14.88 13.29 -2.26
CA ALA A 303 14.46 13.87 -1.01
C ALA A 303 15.47 14.94 -0.60
N LYS A 304 14.95 16.08 -0.13
CA LYS A 304 15.76 17.21 0.34
C LYS A 304 15.09 17.81 1.55
N ASN A 305 15.83 18.64 2.28
CA ASN A 305 15.26 19.39 3.39
C ASN A 305 13.98 20.13 2.95
N MET A 306 12.86 19.84 3.62
CA MET A 306 11.54 20.44 3.36
C MET A 306 11.00 20.27 1.93
N ARG A 307 11.45 19.22 1.22
CA ARG A 307 10.86 18.74 -0.04
C ARG A 307 10.10 17.45 0.22
N TRP A 308 8.90 17.35 -0.33
CA TRP A 308 8.10 16.12 -0.30
C TRP A 308 7.14 16.05 -1.49
N TRP A 309 6.56 14.87 -1.69
CA TRP A 309 5.58 14.62 -2.75
C TRP A 309 4.32 13.97 -2.22
N ARG A 310 3.21 14.18 -2.92
CA ARG A 310 2.00 13.38 -2.73
C ARG A 310 1.41 12.90 -4.04
N VAL A 311 0.76 11.74 -3.98
CA VAL A 311 -0.12 11.25 -5.03
C VAL A 311 -1.54 11.64 -4.67
N VAL A 312 -2.21 12.39 -5.54
CA VAL A 312 -3.53 12.94 -5.28
C VAL A 312 -4.59 12.31 -6.17
N SER A 313 -5.72 11.99 -5.56
CA SER A 313 -6.88 11.41 -6.22
C SER A 313 -7.41 12.30 -7.35
N ALA A 314 -7.72 11.66 -8.47
CA ALA A 314 -8.41 12.30 -9.58
C ALA A 314 -9.91 12.51 -9.29
N LYS A 315 -10.49 11.75 -8.37
CA LYS A 315 -11.95 11.71 -8.14
C LYS A 315 -12.37 12.08 -6.71
N GLY A 316 -11.76 11.45 -5.72
CA GLY A 316 -12.25 11.51 -4.34
C GLY A 316 -11.84 12.77 -3.60
N LYS A 317 -12.74 13.18 -2.71
CA LYS A 317 -12.56 14.27 -1.76
C LYS A 317 -13.02 13.79 -0.39
N ASN A 318 -12.45 14.37 0.67
CA ASN A 318 -13.00 14.22 2.02
C ASN A 318 -14.27 15.08 2.20
N ALA A 319 -14.86 15.05 3.40
CA ALA A 319 -16.08 15.79 3.71
C ALA A 319 -15.92 17.32 3.59
N ASP A 320 -14.69 17.84 3.74
CA ASP A 320 -14.38 19.27 3.59
C ASP A 320 -14.12 19.68 2.12
N GLY A 321 -14.24 18.74 1.19
CA GLY A 321 -14.02 19.00 -0.23
C GLY A 321 -12.56 19.05 -0.67
N HIS A 322 -11.61 18.74 0.22
CA HIS A 322 -10.20 18.58 -0.10
C HIS A 322 -9.96 17.26 -0.83
N ARG A 323 -9.06 17.25 -1.82
CA ARG A 323 -8.79 16.04 -2.60
C ARG A 323 -7.96 15.05 -1.78
N ARG A 324 -8.45 13.82 -1.65
CA ARG A 324 -7.75 12.74 -0.95
C ARG A 324 -6.39 12.47 -1.58
N SER A 325 -5.37 12.28 -0.76
CA SER A 325 -4.00 12.03 -1.21
C SER A 325 -3.20 11.22 -0.21
N TYR A 326 -2.05 10.73 -0.66
CA TYR A 326 -1.02 10.15 0.21
C TYR A 326 0.30 10.84 -0.06
N GLU A 327 0.92 11.34 1.01
CA GLU A 327 2.28 11.85 1.02
C GLU A 327 3.28 10.70 1.06
N ILE A 328 4.36 10.83 0.31
CA ILE A 328 5.53 9.96 0.38
C ILE A 328 6.46 10.53 1.44
N VAL A 329 6.57 9.84 2.57
CA VAL A 329 7.46 10.18 3.69
C VAL A 329 8.73 9.33 3.55
N PRO A 330 9.84 9.91 3.01
CA PRO A 330 11.06 9.16 2.79
C PRO A 330 11.68 8.70 4.12
N GLY A 331 12.28 7.52 4.14
CA GLY A 331 13.15 7.09 5.24
C GLY A 331 14.60 7.51 5.02
N PRO A 332 15.48 7.23 6.00
CA PRO A 332 16.92 7.42 5.84
C PRO A 332 17.44 6.60 4.66
N SER A 333 18.30 7.20 3.83
CA SER A 333 18.79 6.57 2.61
C SER A 333 20.27 6.89 2.39
N ALA A 334 21.08 5.85 2.28
CA ALA A 334 22.48 5.88 1.84
C ALA A 334 22.59 5.13 0.51
N LYS A 335 22.11 5.77 -0.57
CA LYS A 335 22.09 5.20 -1.93
C LYS A 335 23.50 4.98 -2.45
N TYR A 336 23.73 3.87 -3.16
CA TYR A 336 24.92 3.65 -3.97
C TYR A 336 24.72 4.25 -5.37
N PRO A 337 25.37 5.36 -5.76
CA PRO A 337 25.06 6.07 -7.02
C PRO A 337 25.76 5.49 -8.28
N GLY A 338 26.30 4.27 -8.20
CA GLY A 338 27.12 3.67 -9.28
C GLY A 338 26.33 3.23 -10.53
N ARG A 339 24.99 3.19 -10.47
CA ARG A 339 24.11 2.86 -11.60
C ARG A 339 23.07 3.95 -11.80
N GLY A 340 22.60 4.15 -13.04
CA GLY A 340 21.64 5.22 -13.34
C GLY A 340 20.37 5.14 -12.48
N TYR A 341 19.80 3.94 -12.35
CA TYR A 341 18.60 3.66 -11.57
C TYR A 341 18.75 3.84 -10.05
N THR A 342 19.96 3.88 -9.50
CA THR A 342 20.18 4.08 -8.06
C THR A 342 20.46 5.54 -7.68
N ARG A 343 20.51 6.48 -8.63
CA ARG A 343 20.91 7.87 -8.37
C ARG A 343 19.87 8.70 -7.64
N HIS A 344 18.59 8.35 -7.75
CA HIS A 344 17.48 9.12 -7.18
C HIS A 344 16.70 8.33 -6.13
N ASP A 345 16.08 9.04 -5.18
CA ASP A 345 15.22 8.47 -4.13
C ASP A 345 13.85 8.04 -4.66
N VAL A 346 13.29 8.79 -5.62
CA VAL A 346 11.97 8.52 -6.18
C VAL A 346 11.97 8.64 -7.69
N TYR A 347 11.15 7.81 -8.34
CA TYR A 347 10.83 7.92 -9.76
C TYR A 347 9.32 7.85 -9.93
N PHE A 348 8.79 8.73 -10.77
CA PHE A 348 7.40 8.74 -11.20
C PHE A 348 7.35 8.34 -12.67
N THR A 349 6.79 7.18 -12.99
CA THR A 349 6.58 6.72 -14.38
C THR A 349 5.10 6.68 -14.71
N GLU A 350 4.75 6.83 -15.99
CA GLU A 350 3.40 6.53 -16.44
C GLU A 350 3.19 5.03 -16.43
N TYR A 351 2.00 4.56 -16.03
CA TYR A 351 1.75 3.13 -15.97
C TYR A 351 2.01 2.45 -17.33
N ASN A 352 2.97 1.53 -17.31
CA ASN A 352 3.28 0.62 -18.38
C ASN A 352 3.37 -0.81 -17.81
N LYS A 353 2.72 -1.77 -18.48
CA LYS A 353 2.73 -3.18 -18.06
C LYS A 353 4.13 -3.82 -18.17
N CYS A 354 4.99 -3.25 -19.01
CA CYS A 354 6.34 -3.71 -19.25
C CYS A 354 7.34 -3.31 -18.17
N GLU A 355 7.03 -2.25 -17.42
CA GLU A 355 7.91 -1.66 -16.42
C GLU A 355 7.67 -2.35 -15.08
N GLN A 356 8.36 -3.49 -14.90
CA GLN A 356 8.14 -4.41 -13.79
C GLN A 356 9.22 -4.27 -12.71
N PHE A 357 10.50 -4.26 -13.04
CA PHE A 357 11.58 -4.19 -12.05
C PHE A 357 12.45 -2.97 -12.26
N ALA A 358 12.82 -2.30 -11.17
CA ALA A 358 13.53 -1.01 -11.23
C ALA A 358 14.89 -1.11 -11.92
N SER A 359 15.48 -2.31 -11.95
CA SER A 359 16.62 -2.67 -12.81
C SER A 359 16.55 -4.15 -13.16
N ASP A 360 17.34 -4.54 -14.17
CA ASP A 360 17.30 -5.87 -14.78
C ASP A 360 15.87 -6.33 -15.11
N ASN A 361 15.08 -5.40 -15.66
CA ASN A 361 13.70 -5.68 -16.01
C ASN A 361 13.60 -6.85 -16.99
N LEU A 362 12.51 -7.62 -16.86
CA LEU A 362 12.29 -8.85 -17.63
C LEU A 362 12.26 -8.56 -19.15
N PRO A 363 12.84 -9.43 -19.99
CA PRO A 363 12.97 -9.21 -21.43
C PRO A 363 11.66 -9.36 -22.21
N ASP A 364 10.54 -9.66 -21.54
CA ASP A 364 9.23 -10.02 -22.11
C ASP A 364 8.56 -8.91 -22.95
N CYS A 365 9.16 -7.73 -23.01
CA CYS A 365 8.63 -6.56 -23.72
C CYS A 365 9.39 -6.16 -24.99
N GLY A 366 10.23 -7.08 -25.50
CA GLY A 366 10.91 -6.93 -26.79
C GLY A 366 12.23 -6.19 -26.72
N ALA A 367 13.05 -6.37 -27.76
CA ALA A 367 14.34 -5.70 -27.89
C ALA A 367 14.14 -4.18 -28.03
N GLY A 368 14.83 -3.40 -27.20
CA GLY A 368 14.81 -1.93 -27.24
C GLY A 368 13.97 -1.24 -26.17
N HIS A 369 13.12 -1.96 -25.44
CA HIS A 369 12.48 -1.39 -24.24
C HIS A 369 13.54 -1.24 -23.14
N GLY A 370 13.54 -0.08 -22.46
CA GLY A 370 14.45 0.19 -21.34
C GLY A 370 14.38 -0.91 -20.27
N ARG A 371 15.51 -1.26 -19.67
CA ARG A 371 15.59 -2.34 -18.66
C ARG A 371 15.71 -1.86 -17.22
N SER A 372 15.53 -0.56 -16.98
CA SER A 372 15.63 0.05 -15.65
C SER A 372 14.86 1.37 -15.59
N VAL A 373 14.51 1.79 -14.38
CA VAL A 373 13.63 2.94 -14.14
C VAL A 373 14.20 4.26 -14.65
N ASP A 374 15.52 4.43 -14.66
CA ASP A 374 16.19 5.60 -15.24
C ASP A 374 16.06 5.68 -16.77
N LYS A 375 15.74 4.57 -17.45
CA LYS A 375 15.48 4.54 -18.89
C LYS A 375 14.03 4.80 -19.25
N TRP A 376 13.12 4.74 -18.27
CA TRP A 376 11.69 4.97 -18.49
C TRP A 376 11.30 6.40 -18.21
N VAL A 377 11.99 7.08 -17.29
CA VAL A 377 11.78 8.51 -17.03
C VAL A 377 12.28 9.35 -18.21
N GLY A 378 11.48 9.39 -19.27
CA GLY A 378 11.79 10.02 -20.55
C GLY A 378 10.92 11.24 -20.86
N GLY A 379 10.13 11.70 -19.89
CA GLY A 379 9.23 12.84 -20.04
C GLY A 379 7.89 12.49 -20.69
N GLN A 380 7.39 11.26 -20.53
CA GLN A 380 6.01 10.93 -20.90
C GLN A 380 5.01 11.60 -19.95
N GLN A 381 3.81 11.90 -20.44
CA GLN A 381 2.77 12.53 -19.62
C GLN A 381 2.26 11.59 -18.53
N LEU A 382 2.33 12.04 -17.26
CA LEU A 382 1.84 11.30 -16.10
C LEU A 382 0.33 11.47 -15.93
N LYS A 383 -0.43 10.41 -16.19
CA LYS A 383 -1.89 10.34 -15.96
C LYS A 383 -2.25 9.26 -14.96
N ARG A 384 -1.51 8.16 -14.95
CA ARG A 384 -1.65 6.98 -14.08
C ARG A 384 -0.30 6.72 -13.44
N PRO A 385 0.10 7.54 -12.45
CA PRO A 385 1.45 7.51 -11.91
C PRO A 385 1.73 6.18 -11.20
N VAL A 386 2.84 5.54 -11.58
CA VAL A 386 3.50 4.50 -10.79
C VAL A 386 4.64 5.17 -10.03
N VAL A 387 4.67 4.95 -8.73
CA VAL A 387 5.72 5.47 -7.86
C VAL A 387 6.74 4.37 -7.61
N TRP A 388 8.00 4.67 -7.88
CA TRP A 388 9.13 3.86 -7.48
C TRP A 388 9.89 4.59 -6.38
N VAL A 389 10.15 3.93 -5.27
CA VAL A 389 10.94 4.51 -4.16
C VAL A 389 12.17 3.65 -3.96
N ASN A 390 13.34 4.28 -3.90
CA ASN A 390 14.64 3.69 -3.69
C ASN A 390 15.18 4.13 -2.32
N ILE A 391 15.39 3.17 -1.43
CA ILE A 391 16.07 3.41 -0.16
C ILE A 391 17.35 2.60 -0.19
N GLY A 392 18.49 3.28 0.00
CA GLY A 392 19.80 2.64 0.07
C GLY A 392 20.28 2.45 1.50
N TYR A 393 21.09 1.43 1.72
CA TYR A 393 21.85 1.20 2.93
C TYR A 393 23.27 0.79 2.55
N HIS A 394 24.29 1.51 3.02
CA HIS A 394 25.68 1.12 2.84
C HIS A 394 26.13 0.36 4.09
N HIS A 395 26.43 -0.91 3.90
CA HIS A 395 26.78 -1.83 4.97
C HIS A 395 28.30 -1.97 5.06
N ILE A 396 28.89 -1.19 5.96
CA ILE A 396 30.22 -1.45 6.49
C ILE A 396 30.01 -2.36 7.70
N ALA A 397 30.37 -3.63 7.56
CA ALA A 397 30.13 -4.65 8.57
C ALA A 397 30.79 -4.27 9.91
N ARG A 398 30.25 -4.79 11.01
CA ARG A 398 30.88 -4.73 12.34
C ARG A 398 31.00 -6.14 12.91
N ASP A 399 31.76 -6.29 14.00
CA ASP A 399 31.91 -7.59 14.66
C ASP A 399 30.56 -8.20 15.07
N GLU A 400 29.59 -7.37 15.47
CA GLU A 400 28.24 -7.78 15.83
C GLU A 400 27.42 -8.30 14.65
N ASP A 401 27.82 -8.00 13.41
CA ASP A 401 27.10 -8.40 12.20
C ASP A 401 27.52 -9.79 11.69
N GLN A 402 28.47 -10.45 12.39
CA GLN A 402 28.75 -11.88 12.21
C GLN A 402 27.52 -12.74 12.51
N GLN A 403 27.58 -14.03 12.17
CA GLN A 403 26.43 -14.93 12.24
C GLN A 403 25.93 -15.18 13.69
N PRO A 404 24.64 -14.98 14.00
CA PRO A 404 23.60 -14.38 13.15
C PRO A 404 23.64 -12.84 13.15
N MET A 405 23.55 -12.25 11.96
CA MET A 405 23.57 -10.80 11.76
C MET A 405 22.29 -10.15 12.31
N PRO A 406 22.37 -9.09 13.15
CA PRO A 406 21.20 -8.33 13.57
C PRO A 406 20.44 -7.74 12.38
N VAL A 407 19.12 -7.63 12.50
CA VAL A 407 18.31 -7.05 11.42
C VAL A 407 18.58 -5.56 11.29
N HIS A 408 19.00 -5.11 10.10
CA HIS A 408 18.97 -3.70 9.74
C HIS A 408 17.73 -3.41 8.89
N TRP A 409 17.04 -2.31 9.18
CA TRP A 409 15.79 -1.94 8.52
C TRP A 409 15.98 -0.74 7.59
N GLN A 410 15.49 -0.86 6.37
CA GLN A 410 15.35 0.25 5.42
C GLN A 410 13.93 0.31 4.86
N GLY A 411 13.39 1.51 4.70
CA GLY A 411 11.99 1.66 4.33
C GLY A 411 11.52 3.10 4.28
N PHE A 412 10.22 3.28 4.06
CA PHE A 412 9.56 4.57 3.97
C PHE A 412 8.07 4.42 4.33
N SER A 413 7.33 5.54 4.38
CA SER A 413 5.88 5.51 4.63
C SER A 413 5.08 6.30 3.62
N LEU A 414 3.82 5.90 3.46
CA LEU A 414 2.77 6.70 2.85
C LEU A 414 1.87 7.24 3.95
N ALA A 415 1.84 8.55 4.13
CA ALA A 415 0.99 9.20 5.12
C ALA A 415 -0.30 9.73 4.45
N PRO A 416 -1.49 9.48 5.01
CA PRO A 416 -2.73 10.03 4.47
C PRO A 416 -2.73 11.56 4.59
N ARG A 417 -3.09 12.23 3.49
CA ARG A 417 -3.27 13.69 3.41
C ARG A 417 -4.65 13.96 2.85
N ASP A 418 -5.50 14.58 3.66
CA ASP A 418 -6.89 14.88 3.27
C ASP A 418 -7.72 13.64 2.91
N VAL A 419 -7.36 12.43 3.41
CA VAL A 419 -8.13 11.20 3.17
C VAL A 419 -9.48 11.27 3.89
N THR A 420 -9.44 11.69 5.15
CA THR A 420 -10.59 12.07 5.96
C THR A 420 -10.54 13.57 6.26
N ALA A 421 -11.66 14.14 6.72
CA ALA A 421 -11.75 15.56 7.08
C ALA A 421 -10.96 15.88 8.36
N MET A 422 -11.12 15.03 9.36
CA MET A 422 -10.35 15.05 10.60
C MET A 422 -9.53 13.77 10.75
N ASN A 423 -8.68 13.72 11.79
CA ASN A 423 -8.12 12.46 12.26
C ASN A 423 -9.25 11.42 12.40
N PRO A 424 -9.17 10.26 11.70
CA PRO A 424 -10.24 9.26 11.68
C PRO A 424 -10.50 8.61 13.05
N LEU A 425 -9.60 8.83 14.01
CA LEU A 425 -9.68 8.29 15.36
C LEU A 425 -10.13 9.34 16.38
N THR A 426 -10.42 10.58 15.96
CA THR A 426 -10.95 11.64 16.82
C THR A 426 -12.17 11.13 17.61
N PRO A 427 -12.19 11.33 18.94
CA PRO A 427 -13.32 10.91 19.75
C PRO A 427 -14.52 11.83 19.52
N GLU A 428 -15.73 11.32 19.75
CA GLU A 428 -16.99 12.04 19.51
C GLU A 428 -17.05 13.41 20.20
N GLN A 429 -16.44 13.55 21.39
CA GLN A 429 -16.43 14.81 22.14
C GLN A 429 -15.56 15.91 21.50
N LEU A 430 -14.82 15.61 20.43
CA LEU A 430 -14.02 16.56 19.67
C LEU A 430 -14.45 16.59 18.18
N ALA A 431 -15.62 16.02 17.84
CA ALA A 431 -16.07 15.94 16.46
C ALA A 431 -16.42 17.31 15.85
N ASP A 432 -16.73 18.29 16.70
CA ASP A 432 -17.02 19.68 16.33
C ASP A 432 -15.76 20.53 16.09
N GLN A 433 -14.56 20.00 16.36
CA GLN A 433 -13.30 20.73 16.20
C GLN A 433 -12.78 20.76 14.75
N ASN A 434 -13.55 20.27 13.77
CA ASN A 434 -13.12 20.25 12.37
C ASN A 434 -13.05 21.67 11.78
N GLY A 435 -11.84 22.16 11.50
CA GLY A 435 -11.66 23.50 10.93
C GLY A 435 -12.01 24.64 11.89
N HIS A 436 -12.33 24.33 13.14
CA HIS A 436 -12.51 25.30 14.20
C HIS A 436 -11.19 25.43 14.97
N VAL A 437 -10.70 26.66 15.04
CA VAL A 437 -9.57 27.03 15.90
C VAL A 437 -10.21 27.78 17.06
N GLU A 438 -10.16 27.19 18.25
CA GLU A 438 -10.50 27.89 19.50
C GLU A 438 -9.49 29.01 19.81
#